data_AF-A0A923F1F6-F1
#
_entry.id   AF-A0A923F1F6-F1
#
_cell.length_a   1.000
_cell.length_b   1.000
_cell.length_c   1.000
_cell.angle_alpha   90.00
_cell.angle_beta   90.00
_cell.angle_gamma   90.00
#
_symmetry.space_group_name_H-M   'P 1'
#
loop_
_entity.id
_entity.type
_entity.pdbx_description
1 polymer ?
#
loop_
_entity_poly.entity_id
_entity_poly.type
_entity_poly.pdbx_seq_one_letter_code
_entity_poly.pdbx_strand_id
1 'polypeptide(L)'
;MKNNEKGRRMFNGVAVKLLQKIKVHVVPNGGGGFGISEEITQTISIKSLPSSPEISFCFINFDFDSITPKERQVSGKTFTKCIFSHKIIEEFTFKNCIFVGCMFNGAAFVGVEFHDCEFRECFFYKARFKDTYIDPRSFIFSKEWHWFRANVNAGLFQSVYNNSKSMHQEEFAMHSDRKFQFYRRYQYLYGNYPEIYRFLKGLLFDYLLGHGYGIKNTLFMTLVSILGFAWLLDGNVKSENGTFFETLYFTVVSLTTVGYGEITPRHELAPMVITIVLLLSSIAWCAVVTAIIVKRIVK
;
A
#
# COMPACT_ATOMS: atom_id res chain seq x y z
N MET A 1 -21.09 -23.71 -4.01
CA MET A 1 -19.70 -23.23 -3.76
C MET A 1 -18.63 -24.01 -4.56
N LYS A 2 -18.67 -25.34 -4.67
CA LYS A 2 -17.66 -26.14 -5.44
C LYS A 2 -17.54 -25.82 -6.95
N ASN A 3 -18.64 -25.52 -7.66
CA ASN A 3 -18.59 -25.17 -9.08
C ASN A 3 -17.93 -23.80 -9.35
N ASN A 4 -18.03 -22.87 -8.40
CA ASN A 4 -17.44 -21.53 -8.52
C ASN A 4 -15.91 -21.58 -8.30
N GLU A 5 -15.42 -22.51 -7.48
CA GLU A 5 -13.98 -22.76 -7.33
C GLU A 5 -13.35 -23.42 -8.55
N LYS A 6 -14.07 -24.35 -9.22
CA LYS A 6 -13.56 -25.07 -10.39
C LYS A 6 -13.42 -24.15 -11.62
N GLY A 7 -14.44 -23.32 -11.89
CA GLY A 7 -14.37 -22.30 -12.94
C GLY A 7 -13.29 -21.25 -12.68
N ARG A 8 -13.15 -20.81 -11.42
CA ARG A 8 -12.12 -19.85 -11.00
C ARG A 8 -10.71 -20.42 -11.10
N ARG A 9 -10.51 -21.71 -10.82
CA ARG A 9 -9.23 -22.42 -11.04
C ARG A 9 -8.89 -22.56 -12.52
N MET A 10 -9.87 -22.87 -13.38
CA MET A 10 -9.67 -23.03 -14.82
C MET A 10 -9.34 -21.70 -15.50
N PHE A 11 -10.06 -20.62 -15.16
CA PHE A 11 -9.80 -19.28 -15.66
C PHE A 11 -8.44 -18.75 -15.18
N ASN A 12 -8.10 -18.96 -13.90
CA ASN A 12 -6.74 -18.68 -13.41
C ASN A 12 -5.70 -19.46 -14.23
N GLY A 13 -5.91 -20.75 -14.52
CA GLY A 13 -4.93 -21.55 -15.27
C GLY A 13 -4.60 -20.97 -16.66
N VAL A 14 -5.60 -20.56 -17.43
CA VAL A 14 -5.40 -19.96 -18.77
C VAL A 14 -4.72 -18.59 -18.67
N ALA A 15 -5.25 -17.73 -17.79
CA ALA A 15 -4.73 -16.38 -17.64
C ALA A 15 -3.32 -16.37 -17.02
N VAL A 16 -2.98 -17.35 -16.16
CA VAL A 16 -1.63 -17.55 -15.62
C VAL A 16 -0.66 -17.97 -16.71
N LYS A 17 -1.04 -18.89 -17.59
CA LYS A 17 -0.20 -19.27 -18.75
C LYS A 17 0.06 -18.09 -19.68
N LEU A 18 -0.96 -17.27 -19.93
CA LEU A 18 -0.83 -16.05 -20.74
C LEU A 18 0.11 -15.04 -20.06
N LEU A 19 -0.07 -14.80 -18.77
CA LEU A 19 0.81 -13.92 -18.00
C LEU A 19 2.25 -14.43 -17.95
N GLN A 20 2.48 -15.74 -17.83
CA GLN A 20 3.83 -16.29 -17.88
C GLN A 20 4.49 -16.01 -19.24
N LYS A 21 3.75 -16.11 -20.35
CA LYS A 21 4.26 -15.71 -21.68
C LYS A 21 4.53 -14.20 -21.77
N ILE A 22 3.63 -13.37 -21.25
CA ILE A 22 3.79 -11.91 -21.25
C ILE A 22 4.94 -11.48 -20.32
N LYS A 23 5.12 -12.17 -19.19
CA LYS A 23 6.17 -11.90 -18.21
C LYS A 23 7.55 -11.90 -18.86
N VAL A 24 7.80 -12.82 -19.80
CA VAL A 24 9.07 -12.91 -20.55
C VAL A 24 9.32 -11.66 -21.42
N HIS A 25 8.28 -10.95 -21.84
CA HIS A 25 8.39 -9.77 -22.70
C HIS A 25 8.32 -8.45 -21.93
N VAL A 26 7.63 -8.42 -20.79
CA VAL A 26 7.37 -7.20 -19.99
C VAL A 26 8.37 -7.05 -18.85
N VAL A 27 8.84 -8.15 -18.26
CA VAL A 27 9.86 -8.10 -17.21
C VAL A 27 11.23 -8.03 -17.90
N PRO A 28 12.05 -7.00 -17.60
CA PRO A 28 13.37 -6.88 -18.22
C PRO A 28 14.20 -8.15 -17.98
N ASN A 29 14.99 -8.55 -18.97
CA ASN A 29 16.01 -9.58 -18.77
C ASN A 29 17.12 -9.00 -17.87
N GLY A 30 17.12 -9.28 -16.55
CA GLY A 30 18.12 -8.64 -15.68
C GLY A 30 17.93 -8.70 -14.16
N GLY A 31 17.35 -9.77 -13.59
CA GLY A 31 17.22 -9.89 -12.13
C GLY A 31 18.54 -10.14 -11.37
N GLY A 32 19.66 -10.33 -12.08
CA GLY A 32 20.95 -10.77 -11.54
C GLY A 32 21.76 -9.71 -10.78
N GLY A 33 21.44 -8.41 -10.94
CA GLY A 33 22.15 -7.32 -10.28
C GLY A 33 21.60 -6.91 -8.90
N PHE A 34 20.59 -7.60 -8.39
CA PHE A 34 19.98 -7.25 -7.10
C PHE A 34 20.78 -7.79 -5.93
N GLY A 35 21.33 -6.88 -5.13
CA GLY A 35 22.04 -7.19 -3.90
C GLY A 35 23.48 -6.73 -3.97
N ILE A 36 24.29 -7.32 -3.10
CA ILE A 36 25.73 -7.10 -3.09
C ILE A 36 26.35 -8.29 -3.81
N SER A 37 27.03 -8.03 -4.93
CA SER A 37 27.79 -9.04 -5.68
C SER A 37 29.26 -9.07 -5.27
N GLU A 38 29.73 -7.96 -4.69
CA GLU A 38 31.09 -7.80 -4.21
C GLU A 38 31.36 -8.68 -2.99
N GLU A 39 32.58 -9.21 -2.91
CA GLU A 39 33.05 -9.91 -1.71
C GLU A 39 33.35 -8.88 -0.61
N ILE A 40 32.58 -8.95 0.47
CA ILE A 40 32.76 -8.09 1.64
C ILE A 40 33.50 -8.89 2.71
N THR A 41 34.65 -8.39 3.14
CA THR A 41 35.46 -9.00 4.22
C THR A 41 35.67 -8.05 5.41
N GLN A 42 35.59 -6.74 5.18
CA GLN A 42 35.82 -5.74 6.21
C GLN A 42 34.64 -5.66 7.18
N THR A 43 34.94 -5.63 8.48
CA THR A 43 33.96 -5.38 9.55
C THR A 43 34.33 -4.09 10.28
N ILE A 44 33.34 -3.23 10.51
CA ILE A 44 33.49 -1.95 11.21
C ILE A 44 32.48 -1.91 12.36
N SER A 45 32.92 -1.54 13.56
CA SER A 45 31.99 -1.27 14.67
C SER A 45 31.28 0.05 14.47
N ILE A 46 29.97 0.10 14.75
CA ILE A 46 29.17 1.33 14.67
C ILE A 46 29.70 2.46 15.58
N LYS A 47 30.46 2.10 16.64
CA LYS A 47 31.09 3.10 17.52
C LYS A 47 32.29 3.80 16.92
N SER A 48 33.04 3.08 16.09
CA SER A 48 34.31 3.53 15.52
C SER A 48 34.16 3.76 14.02
N LEU A 49 33.04 4.35 13.61
CA LEU A 49 32.86 4.77 12.23
C LEU A 49 33.94 5.80 11.87
N PRO A 50 34.50 5.72 10.65
CA PRO A 50 35.49 6.69 10.21
C PRO A 50 34.91 8.11 10.20
N SER A 51 35.78 9.12 10.29
CA SER A 51 35.36 10.52 10.17
C SER A 51 34.78 10.83 8.79
N SER A 52 35.21 10.11 7.75
CA SER A 52 34.65 10.16 6.40
C SER A 52 33.12 10.00 6.41
N PRO A 53 32.37 10.81 5.64
CA PRO A 53 30.92 10.64 5.51
C PRO A 53 30.55 9.34 4.80
N GLU A 54 31.41 8.82 3.93
CA GLU A 54 31.15 7.63 3.14
C GLU A 54 31.75 6.38 3.78
N ILE A 55 30.91 5.35 3.90
CA ILE A 55 31.24 4.04 4.43
C ILE A 55 30.70 3.02 3.43
N SER A 56 31.56 2.16 2.89
CA SER A 56 31.18 1.27 1.80
C SER A 56 31.71 -0.14 2.01
N PHE A 57 30.98 -1.14 1.50
CA PHE A 57 31.43 -2.53 1.40
C PHE A 57 31.95 -3.14 2.71
N CYS A 58 31.21 -2.98 3.79
CA CYS A 58 31.59 -3.51 5.10
C CYS A 58 30.40 -4.10 5.87
N PHE A 59 30.69 -5.05 6.75
CA PHE A 59 29.79 -5.46 7.81
C PHE A 59 29.78 -4.40 8.91
N ILE A 60 28.59 -3.94 9.31
CA ILE A 60 28.44 -3.02 10.44
C ILE A 60 28.10 -3.82 11.68
N ASN A 61 28.96 -3.72 12.69
CA ASN A 61 28.79 -4.45 13.93
C ASN A 61 28.18 -3.60 15.05
N PHE A 62 27.35 -4.25 15.86
CA PHE A 62 26.67 -3.69 17.03
C PHE A 62 27.02 -4.45 18.33
N ASP A 63 28.02 -5.32 18.31
CA ASP A 63 28.44 -6.08 19.49
C ASP A 63 29.40 -5.22 20.34
N PHE A 64 28.97 -4.83 21.54
CA PHE A 64 29.76 -4.09 22.52
C PHE A 64 29.19 -4.26 23.94
N ASP A 65 30.05 -4.20 24.96
CA ASP A 65 29.66 -4.43 26.37
C ASP A 65 28.80 -3.31 26.97
N SER A 66 29.03 -2.07 26.56
CA SER A 66 28.29 -0.89 27.00
C SER A 66 28.27 0.16 25.90
N ILE A 67 27.27 1.03 25.85
CA ILE A 67 27.24 2.16 24.91
C ILE A 67 26.61 3.37 25.57
N THR A 68 27.23 4.53 25.37
CA THR A 68 26.70 5.79 25.90
C THR A 68 25.61 6.35 24.98
N PRO A 69 24.67 7.17 25.50
CA PRO A 69 23.67 7.83 24.66
C PRO A 69 24.26 8.66 23.50
N LYS A 70 25.45 9.25 23.70
CA LYS A 70 26.15 10.02 22.67
C LYS A 70 26.65 9.12 21.53
N GLU A 71 27.16 7.94 21.84
CA GLU A 71 27.63 6.97 20.84
C GLU A 71 26.48 6.30 20.07
N ARG A 72 25.24 6.36 20.59
CA ARG A 72 24.04 5.92 19.88
C ARG A 72 23.57 6.90 18.80
N GLN A 73 24.19 8.08 18.71
CA GLN A 73 23.86 9.10 17.71
C GLN A 73 24.77 8.96 16.49
N VAL A 74 24.19 8.65 15.33
CA VAL A 74 24.89 8.59 14.05
C VAL A 74 24.31 9.66 13.13
N SER A 75 25.14 10.50 12.54
CA SER A 75 24.65 11.61 11.72
C SER A 75 25.50 11.86 10.47
N GLY A 76 24.83 12.20 9.37
CA GLY A 76 25.49 12.63 8.13
C GLY A 76 26.33 11.55 7.44
N LYS A 77 25.98 10.26 7.63
CA LYS A 77 26.73 9.13 7.05
C LYS A 77 26.00 8.55 5.85
N THR A 78 26.76 8.21 4.81
CA THR A 78 26.29 7.45 3.66
C THR A 78 26.89 6.04 3.71
N PHE A 79 26.02 5.05 3.87
CA PHE A 79 26.37 3.63 3.85
C PHE A 79 26.06 3.06 2.47
N THR A 80 27.08 2.61 1.74
CA THR A 80 26.91 2.04 0.40
C THR A 80 27.27 0.56 0.40
N LYS A 81 26.29 -0.28 0.08
CA LYS A 81 26.45 -1.74 0.05
C LYS A 81 27.06 -2.29 1.36
N CYS A 82 26.65 -1.72 2.48
CA CYS A 82 27.01 -2.23 3.81
C CYS A 82 26.02 -3.32 4.27
N ILE A 83 26.49 -4.22 5.13
CA ILE A 83 25.70 -5.34 5.64
C ILE A 83 25.36 -5.11 7.11
N PHE A 84 24.06 -5.05 7.38
CA PHE A 84 23.41 -4.98 8.70
C PHE A 84 22.56 -6.24 8.98
N SER A 85 22.62 -7.24 8.09
CA SER A 85 21.80 -8.45 8.17
C SER A 85 22.00 -9.18 9.50
N HIS A 86 20.90 -9.68 10.07
CA HIS A 86 20.85 -10.41 11.34
C HIS A 86 21.31 -9.62 12.58
N LYS A 87 21.55 -8.31 12.46
CA LYS A 87 21.91 -7.46 13.60
C LYS A 87 20.66 -7.03 14.37
N ILE A 88 20.82 -6.94 15.69
CA ILE A 88 19.85 -6.30 16.58
C ILE A 88 20.37 -4.89 16.84
N ILE A 89 19.58 -3.89 16.47
CA ILE A 89 19.92 -2.48 16.55
C ILE A 89 18.94 -1.85 17.53
N GLU A 90 19.44 -1.45 18.69
CA GLU A 90 18.59 -0.97 19.79
C GLU A 90 18.92 0.48 20.13
N GLU A 91 17.89 1.31 20.25
CA GLU A 91 17.96 2.69 20.79
C GLU A 91 18.94 3.64 20.04
N PHE A 92 19.32 3.31 18.81
CA PHE A 92 20.12 4.21 17.98
C PHE A 92 19.28 5.32 17.36
N THR A 93 19.88 6.49 17.20
CA THR A 93 19.30 7.59 16.42
C THR A 93 20.18 7.87 15.21
N PHE A 94 19.62 7.72 14.03
CA PHE A 94 20.24 8.09 12.76
C PHE A 94 19.63 9.40 12.27
N LYS A 95 20.45 10.39 11.93
CA LYS A 95 20.02 11.70 11.41
C LYS A 95 20.73 12.04 10.11
N ASN A 96 19.99 12.42 9.06
CA ASN A 96 20.58 12.78 7.76
C ASN A 96 21.50 11.67 7.20
N CYS A 97 21.14 10.40 7.40
CA CYS A 97 21.92 9.26 6.93
C CYS A 97 21.29 8.67 5.67
N ILE A 98 22.12 8.23 4.73
CA ILE A 98 21.68 7.61 3.47
C ILE A 98 22.21 6.18 3.42
N PHE A 99 21.33 5.23 3.14
CA PHE A 99 21.68 3.84 2.94
C PHE A 99 21.41 3.48 1.48
N VAL A 100 22.43 3.02 0.75
CA VAL A 100 22.35 2.72 -0.68
C VAL A 100 22.74 1.27 -0.91
N GLY A 101 21.81 0.44 -1.37
CA GLY A 101 22.09 -0.98 -1.65
C GLY A 101 22.46 -1.81 -0.42
N CYS A 102 22.25 -1.29 0.80
CA CYS A 102 22.54 -2.00 2.04
C CYS A 102 21.62 -3.21 2.27
N MET A 103 22.15 -4.20 2.98
CA MET A 103 21.39 -5.40 3.37
C MET A 103 21.02 -5.37 4.85
N PHE A 104 19.73 -5.39 5.15
CA PHE A 104 19.13 -5.46 6.49
C PHE A 104 18.32 -6.76 6.67
N ASN A 105 18.71 -7.82 5.97
CA ASN A 105 17.94 -9.06 5.97
C ASN A 105 17.94 -9.69 7.37
N GLY A 106 16.75 -9.96 7.92
CA GLY A 106 16.58 -10.48 9.27
C GLY A 106 17.04 -9.53 10.39
N ALA A 107 17.36 -8.27 10.09
CA ALA A 107 17.71 -7.28 11.11
C ALA A 107 16.50 -6.96 12.00
N ALA A 108 16.75 -6.64 13.26
CA ALA A 108 15.74 -6.20 14.21
C ALA A 108 16.07 -4.79 14.69
N PHE A 109 15.13 -3.86 14.53
CA PHE A 109 15.22 -2.49 15.02
C PHE A 109 14.28 -2.36 16.22
N VAL A 110 14.81 -1.94 17.37
CA VAL A 110 14.08 -1.80 18.63
C VAL A 110 14.34 -0.42 19.22
N GLY A 111 13.34 0.44 19.33
CA GLY A 111 13.54 1.79 19.86
C GLY A 111 14.43 2.69 18.99
N VAL A 112 14.62 2.35 17.72
CA VAL A 112 15.50 3.10 16.80
C VAL A 112 14.76 4.31 16.24
N GLU A 113 15.47 5.40 15.96
CA GLU A 113 14.90 6.58 15.32
C GLU A 113 15.66 6.94 14.05
N PHE A 114 14.93 7.10 12.94
CA PHE A 114 15.46 7.59 11.68
C PHE A 114 14.86 8.95 11.34
N HIS A 115 15.65 10.01 11.49
CA HIS A 115 15.27 11.38 11.15
C HIS A 115 15.97 11.79 9.85
N ASP A 116 15.19 12.23 8.85
CA ASP A 116 15.70 12.70 7.56
C ASP A 116 16.68 11.71 6.90
N CYS A 117 16.39 10.41 7.07
CA CYS A 117 17.19 9.34 6.48
C CYS A 117 16.55 8.81 5.19
N GLU A 118 17.37 8.22 4.32
CA GLU A 118 16.91 7.59 3.09
C GLU A 118 17.43 6.16 2.95
N PHE A 119 16.59 5.26 2.43
CA PHE A 119 16.93 3.88 2.12
C PHE A 119 16.70 3.63 0.64
N ARG A 120 17.77 3.69 -0.15
CA ARG A 120 17.77 3.54 -1.61
C ARG A 120 18.16 2.13 -1.98
N GLU A 121 17.28 1.41 -2.66
CA GLU A 121 17.57 0.05 -3.16
C GLU A 121 18.05 -0.93 -2.06
N CYS A 122 17.60 -0.74 -0.82
CA CYS A 122 18.02 -1.54 0.34
C CYS A 122 17.16 -2.81 0.53
N PHE A 123 17.77 -3.88 1.02
CA PHE A 123 17.09 -5.16 1.24
C PHE A 123 16.66 -5.33 2.69
N PHE A 124 15.36 -5.54 2.90
CA PHE A 124 14.76 -5.72 4.23
C PHE A 124 14.04 -7.07 4.36
N TYR A 125 14.56 -8.13 3.76
CA TYR A 125 13.91 -9.43 3.80
C TYR A 125 13.81 -9.93 5.24
N LYS A 126 12.57 -10.06 5.75
CA LYS A 126 12.28 -10.44 7.14
C LYS A 126 12.87 -9.49 8.20
N ALA A 127 13.12 -8.23 7.86
CA ALA A 127 13.45 -7.21 8.86
C ALA A 127 12.25 -6.96 9.78
N ARG A 128 12.51 -6.64 11.05
CA ARG A 128 11.50 -6.38 12.08
C ARG A 128 11.71 -5.02 12.70
N PHE A 129 10.62 -4.30 12.93
CA PHE A 129 10.60 -2.99 13.56
C PHE A 129 9.72 -3.06 14.80
N LYS A 130 10.23 -2.58 15.93
CA LYS A 130 9.50 -2.44 17.19
C LYS A 130 9.85 -1.09 17.78
N ASP A 131 8.83 -0.33 18.16
CA ASP A 131 8.97 1.00 18.78
C ASP A 131 9.95 1.90 18.00
N THR A 132 9.97 1.77 16.67
CA THR A 132 10.96 2.42 15.81
C THR A 132 10.34 3.59 15.04
N TYR A 133 10.87 4.80 15.19
CA TYR A 133 10.46 5.94 14.38
C TYR A 133 11.07 5.82 12.98
N ILE A 134 10.24 5.58 11.96
CA ILE A 134 10.67 5.47 10.58
C ILE A 134 9.58 5.93 9.62
N ASP A 135 9.86 6.97 8.83
CA ASP A 135 8.93 7.44 7.80
C ASP A 135 8.92 6.44 6.63
N PRO A 136 7.78 5.81 6.28
CA PRO A 136 7.70 4.89 5.15
C PRO A 136 8.03 5.52 3.79
N ARG A 137 8.05 6.86 3.68
CA ARG A 137 8.46 7.60 2.47
C ARG A 137 9.98 7.60 2.27
N SER A 138 10.78 7.37 3.32
CA SER A 138 12.25 7.26 3.25
C SER A 138 12.75 6.10 2.37
N PHE A 139 11.92 5.09 2.14
CA PHE A 139 12.25 3.95 1.29
C PHE A 139 12.03 4.28 -0.19
N ILE A 140 13.11 4.29 -0.96
CA ILE A 140 13.18 4.65 -2.37
C ILE A 140 13.59 3.42 -3.17
N PHE A 141 12.73 3.04 -4.11
CA PHE A 141 12.89 1.86 -4.95
C PHE A 141 12.60 2.18 -6.41
N SER A 142 13.46 1.65 -7.28
CA SER A 142 13.30 1.62 -8.72
C SER A 142 12.15 0.70 -9.15
N LYS A 143 11.69 0.83 -10.40
CA LYS A 143 10.54 0.04 -10.89
C LYS A 143 10.84 -1.46 -10.92
N GLU A 144 12.12 -1.80 -11.02
CA GLU A 144 12.66 -3.15 -11.05
C GLU A 144 12.23 -3.95 -9.81
N TRP A 145 12.13 -3.30 -8.64
CA TRP A 145 11.66 -3.92 -7.40
C TRP A 145 10.24 -4.46 -7.51
N HIS A 146 9.40 -3.84 -8.34
CA HIS A 146 8.03 -4.29 -8.55
C HIS A 146 7.99 -5.70 -9.16
N TRP A 147 8.98 -6.09 -9.97
CA TRP A 147 8.99 -7.41 -10.59
C TRP A 147 9.82 -8.43 -9.82
N PHE A 148 11.01 -8.03 -9.37
CA PHE A 148 12.00 -8.98 -8.86
C PHE A 148 11.98 -9.16 -7.34
N ARG A 149 11.49 -8.17 -6.59
CA ARG A 149 11.60 -8.12 -5.12
C ARG A 149 10.31 -7.62 -4.45
N ALA A 150 9.17 -7.77 -5.11
CA ALA A 150 7.88 -7.33 -4.57
C ALA A 150 7.51 -8.03 -3.26
N ASN A 151 7.90 -9.30 -3.09
CA ASN A 151 7.70 -10.03 -1.84
C ASN A 151 8.51 -9.45 -0.66
N VAL A 152 9.74 -8.99 -0.93
CA VAL A 152 10.60 -8.33 0.08
C VAL A 152 9.94 -7.04 0.53
N ASN A 153 9.52 -6.19 -0.42
CA ASN A 153 8.91 -4.91 -0.10
C ASN A 153 7.51 -5.05 0.51
N ALA A 154 6.73 -6.06 0.09
CA ALA A 154 5.48 -6.40 0.78
C ALA A 154 5.73 -6.76 2.26
N GLY A 155 6.73 -7.60 2.54
CA GLY A 155 7.12 -7.93 3.92
C GLY A 155 7.59 -6.71 4.72
N LEU A 156 8.46 -5.88 4.13
CA LEU A 156 8.95 -4.64 4.72
C LEU A 156 7.79 -3.71 5.13
N PHE A 157 6.94 -3.34 4.18
CA PHE A 157 5.86 -2.38 4.45
C PHE A 157 4.77 -2.94 5.36
N GLN A 158 4.58 -4.26 5.40
CA GLN A 158 3.75 -4.89 6.43
C GLN A 158 4.36 -4.73 7.83
N SER A 159 5.67 -4.92 7.98
CA SER A 159 6.33 -4.74 9.27
C SER A 159 6.35 -3.27 9.71
N VAL A 160 6.60 -2.34 8.80
CA VAL A 160 6.55 -0.90 9.10
C VAL A 160 5.12 -0.47 9.46
N TYR A 161 4.11 -0.96 8.75
CA TYR A 161 2.70 -0.71 9.09
C TYR A 161 2.37 -1.14 10.53
N ASN A 162 2.74 -2.37 10.91
CA ASN A 162 2.47 -2.89 12.24
C ASN A 162 3.15 -2.04 13.34
N ASN A 163 4.40 -1.64 13.10
CA ASN A 163 5.15 -0.76 14.00
C ASN A 163 4.52 0.64 14.10
N SER A 164 4.19 1.28 12.98
CA SER A 164 3.55 2.60 13.00
C SER A 164 2.19 2.55 13.69
N LYS A 165 1.43 1.46 13.54
CA LYS A 165 0.18 1.24 14.26
C LYS A 165 0.37 1.09 15.76
N SER A 166 1.36 0.32 16.21
CA SER A 166 1.64 0.18 17.65
C SER A 166 2.13 1.48 18.28
N MET A 167 2.79 2.34 17.51
CA MET A 167 3.25 3.66 17.95
C MET A 167 2.20 4.78 17.77
N HIS A 168 0.97 4.46 17.36
CA HIS A 168 -0.10 5.44 17.10
C HIS A 168 0.26 6.50 16.03
N GLN A 169 1.11 6.15 15.06
CA GLN A 169 1.51 7.00 13.94
C GLN A 169 0.60 6.73 12.73
N GLU A 170 -0.62 7.27 12.75
CA GLU A 170 -1.65 6.99 11.74
C GLU A 170 -1.26 7.36 10.30
N GLU A 171 -0.55 8.47 10.10
CA GLU A 171 -0.06 8.87 8.78
C GLU A 171 0.95 7.87 8.22
N PHE A 172 1.91 7.42 9.05
CA PHE A 172 2.93 6.46 8.64
C PHE A 172 2.32 5.07 8.42
N ALA A 173 1.36 4.67 9.26
CA ALA A 173 0.59 3.45 9.04
C ALA A 173 -0.13 3.49 7.69
N MET A 174 -0.82 4.59 7.35
CA MET A 174 -1.50 4.75 6.07
C MET A 174 -0.55 4.63 4.88
N HIS A 175 0.58 5.34 4.89
CA HIS A 175 1.57 5.26 3.81
C HIS A 175 2.18 3.87 3.68
N SER A 176 2.46 3.20 4.80
CA SER A 176 2.96 1.83 4.83
C SER A 176 1.96 0.85 4.24
N ASP A 177 0.69 0.92 4.65
CA ASP A 177 -0.37 0.04 4.11
C ASP A 177 -0.54 0.25 2.60
N ARG A 178 -0.57 1.51 2.11
CA ARG A 178 -0.63 1.77 0.66
C ARG A 178 0.52 1.11 -0.10
N LYS A 179 1.76 1.28 0.37
CA LYS A 179 2.93 0.62 -0.25
C LYS A 179 2.83 -0.91 -0.13
N PHE A 180 2.41 -1.44 1.00
CA PHE A 180 2.16 -2.87 1.19
C PHE A 180 1.15 -3.42 0.18
N GLN A 181 -0.02 -2.80 0.05
CA GLN A 181 -1.05 -3.21 -0.91
C GLN A 181 -0.53 -3.17 -2.35
N PHE A 182 0.22 -2.12 -2.68
CA PHE A 182 0.85 -1.98 -3.99
C PHE A 182 1.78 -3.16 -4.29
N TYR A 183 2.74 -3.46 -3.42
CA TYR A 183 3.70 -4.55 -3.63
C TYR A 183 3.03 -5.94 -3.59
N ARG A 184 2.01 -6.11 -2.75
CA ARG A 184 1.22 -7.35 -2.67
C ARG A 184 0.51 -7.65 -3.99
N ARG A 185 0.03 -6.63 -4.71
CA ARG A 185 -0.53 -6.83 -6.07
C ARG A 185 0.52 -7.34 -7.05
N TYR A 186 1.70 -6.76 -7.05
CA TYR A 186 2.79 -7.24 -7.90
C TYR A 186 3.22 -8.67 -7.53
N GLN A 187 3.18 -9.03 -6.24
CA GLN A 187 3.38 -10.41 -5.80
C GLN A 187 2.31 -11.36 -6.35
N TYR A 188 1.03 -10.96 -6.35
CA TYR A 188 -0.03 -11.75 -6.99
C TYR A 188 0.17 -11.89 -8.50
N LEU A 189 0.81 -10.92 -9.16
CA LEU A 189 1.01 -10.95 -10.61
C LEU A 189 2.24 -11.75 -11.03
N TYR A 190 3.35 -11.60 -10.30
CA TYR A 190 4.67 -12.10 -10.72
C TYR A 190 5.29 -13.14 -9.78
N GLY A 191 4.65 -13.46 -8.66
CA GLY A 191 5.09 -14.52 -7.74
C GLY A 191 5.03 -15.92 -8.36
N ASN A 192 5.47 -16.93 -7.59
CA ASN A 192 5.54 -18.33 -8.05
C ASN A 192 4.15 -18.91 -8.37
N TYR A 193 3.12 -18.46 -7.64
CA TYR A 193 1.73 -18.87 -7.81
C TYR A 193 0.86 -17.63 -8.07
N PRO A 194 0.79 -17.15 -9.32
CA PRO A 194 0.07 -15.92 -9.63
C PRO A 194 -1.46 -16.05 -9.40
N GLU A 195 -2.04 -15.00 -8.83
CA GLU A 195 -3.45 -14.91 -8.41
C GLU A 195 -4.14 -13.71 -9.04
N ILE A 196 -4.52 -13.84 -10.31
CA ILE A 196 -4.98 -12.73 -11.17
C ILE A 196 -6.27 -12.11 -10.64
N TYR A 197 -7.19 -12.93 -10.14
CA TYR A 197 -8.40 -12.42 -9.51
C TYR A 197 -8.08 -11.49 -8.34
N ARG A 198 -7.11 -11.84 -7.48
CA ARG A 198 -6.72 -11.00 -6.33
C ARG A 198 -6.04 -9.73 -6.79
N PHE A 199 -5.21 -9.82 -7.84
CA PHE A 199 -4.64 -8.65 -8.50
C PHE A 199 -5.73 -7.68 -9.01
N LEU A 200 -6.65 -8.16 -9.85
CA LEU A 200 -7.73 -7.34 -10.43
C LEU A 200 -8.64 -6.76 -9.36
N LYS A 201 -9.01 -7.56 -8.35
CA LYS A 201 -9.79 -7.07 -7.20
C LYS A 201 -9.06 -5.96 -6.45
N GLY A 202 -7.76 -6.11 -6.20
CA GLY A 202 -6.94 -5.10 -5.53
C GLY A 202 -6.73 -3.84 -6.38
N LEU A 203 -6.65 -3.99 -7.70
CA LEU A 203 -6.57 -2.87 -8.65
C LEU A 203 -7.88 -2.07 -8.67
N LEU A 204 -9.01 -2.76 -8.78
CA LEU A 204 -10.34 -2.16 -8.72
C LEU A 204 -10.57 -1.43 -7.39
N PHE A 205 -10.23 -2.07 -6.27
CA PHE A 205 -10.37 -1.47 -4.94
C PHE A 205 -9.53 -0.19 -4.78
N ASP A 206 -8.32 -0.16 -5.33
CA ASP A 206 -7.48 1.04 -5.32
C ASP A 206 -8.05 2.16 -6.21
N TYR A 207 -8.48 1.82 -7.42
CA TYR A 207 -9.10 2.81 -8.32
C TYR A 207 -10.38 3.42 -7.70
N LEU A 208 -11.25 2.58 -7.13
CA LEU A 208 -12.54 3.01 -6.58
C LEU A 208 -12.41 3.72 -5.22
N LEU A 209 -11.52 3.26 -4.34
CA LEU A 209 -11.49 3.67 -2.92
C LEU A 209 -10.11 4.12 -2.42
N GLY A 210 -9.08 4.15 -3.27
CA GLY A 210 -7.71 4.58 -2.91
C GLY A 210 -7.13 3.77 -1.74
N HIS A 211 -7.22 2.44 -1.84
CA HIS A 211 -6.87 1.49 -0.78
C HIS A 211 -7.70 1.64 0.52
N GLY A 212 -8.87 2.28 0.46
CA GLY A 212 -9.70 2.58 1.62
C GLY A 212 -9.28 3.85 2.37
N TYR A 213 -8.47 4.70 1.74
CA TYR A 213 -8.05 6.00 2.27
C TYR A 213 -8.31 7.16 1.30
N GLY A 214 -8.81 6.87 0.09
CA GLY A 214 -8.91 7.81 -1.01
C GLY A 214 -10.18 8.65 -0.96
N ILE A 215 -10.21 9.72 -0.16
CA ILE A 215 -11.37 10.66 -0.14
C ILE A 215 -11.72 11.14 -1.55
N LYS A 216 -10.73 11.49 -2.37
CA LYS A 216 -10.95 11.95 -3.75
C LYS A 216 -11.61 10.86 -4.62
N ASN A 217 -11.15 9.61 -4.50
CA ASN A 217 -11.74 8.47 -5.21
C ASN A 217 -13.20 8.26 -4.77
N THR A 218 -13.46 8.28 -3.46
CA THR A 218 -14.81 8.12 -2.92
C THR A 218 -15.75 9.24 -3.37
N LEU A 219 -15.31 10.50 -3.37
CA LEU A 219 -16.10 11.62 -3.88
C LEU A 219 -16.42 11.46 -5.37
N PHE A 220 -15.41 11.12 -6.18
CA PHE A 220 -15.59 10.86 -7.60
C PHE A 220 -16.58 9.73 -7.86
N MET A 221 -16.44 8.60 -7.14
CA MET A 221 -17.35 7.46 -7.27
C MET A 221 -18.77 7.79 -6.82
N THR A 222 -18.93 8.65 -5.80
CA THR A 222 -20.24 9.14 -5.37
C THR A 222 -20.91 9.95 -6.48
N LEU A 223 -20.18 10.87 -7.11
CA LEU A 223 -20.67 11.67 -8.23
C LEU A 223 -21.06 10.80 -9.43
N VAL A 224 -20.21 9.83 -9.80
CA VAL A 224 -20.50 8.87 -10.88
C VAL A 224 -21.75 8.06 -10.57
N SER A 225 -21.95 7.63 -9.32
CA SER A 225 -23.15 6.92 -8.89
C SER A 225 -24.40 7.79 -9.05
N ILE A 226 -24.37 9.03 -8.54
CA ILE A 226 -25.49 9.99 -8.65
C ILE A 226 -25.87 10.20 -10.12
N LEU A 227 -24.89 10.51 -10.98
CA LEU A 227 -25.15 10.77 -12.39
C LEU A 227 -25.63 9.51 -13.13
N GLY A 228 -25.05 8.35 -12.81
CA GLY A 228 -25.44 7.08 -13.41
C GLY A 228 -26.88 6.68 -13.09
N PHE A 229 -27.29 6.79 -11.82
CA PHE A 229 -28.67 6.52 -11.42
C PHE A 229 -29.65 7.57 -11.96
N ALA A 230 -29.27 8.85 -11.97
CA ALA A 230 -30.09 9.90 -12.56
C ALA A 230 -30.34 9.64 -14.06
N TRP A 231 -29.31 9.22 -14.80
CA TRP A 231 -29.45 8.85 -16.21
C TRP A 231 -30.33 7.61 -16.41
N LEU A 232 -30.19 6.58 -15.56
CA LEU A 232 -31.02 5.36 -15.64
C LEU A 232 -32.50 5.61 -15.32
N LEU A 233 -32.79 6.62 -14.49
CA LEU A 233 -34.14 6.98 -14.06
C LEU A 233 -34.75 8.14 -14.86
N ASP A 234 -34.03 8.68 -15.85
CA ASP A 234 -34.50 9.83 -16.61
C ASP A 234 -35.78 9.47 -17.38
N GLY A 235 -36.77 10.36 -17.33
CA GLY A 235 -38.12 10.12 -17.85
C GLY A 235 -38.95 9.05 -17.10
N ASN A 236 -38.39 8.40 -16.07
CA ASN A 236 -39.01 7.28 -15.35
C ASN A 236 -39.46 7.64 -13.92
N VAL A 237 -39.29 8.89 -13.52
CA VAL A 237 -39.84 9.44 -12.27
C VAL A 237 -41.16 10.18 -12.53
N LYS A 238 -42.03 10.20 -11.53
CA LYS A 238 -43.23 11.03 -11.49
C LYS A 238 -42.84 12.40 -10.97
N SER A 239 -42.79 13.38 -11.85
CA SER A 239 -42.39 14.74 -11.54
C SER A 239 -43.21 15.74 -12.35
N GLU A 240 -43.39 16.96 -11.83
CA GLU A 240 -44.22 17.99 -12.44
C GLU A 240 -43.66 18.49 -13.77
N ASN A 241 -42.34 18.75 -13.84
CA ASN A 241 -41.70 19.26 -15.06
C ASN A 241 -41.04 18.16 -15.92
N GLY A 242 -40.88 16.95 -15.36
CA GLY A 242 -40.28 15.80 -16.04
C GLY A 242 -38.83 16.04 -16.47
N THR A 243 -38.10 16.91 -15.75
CA THR A 243 -36.75 17.31 -16.16
C THR A 243 -35.68 16.37 -15.61
N PHE A 244 -34.54 16.28 -16.31
CA PHE A 244 -33.36 15.56 -15.80
C PHE A 244 -32.91 16.09 -14.42
N PHE A 245 -33.07 17.39 -14.14
CA PHE A 245 -32.70 17.98 -12.85
C PHE A 245 -33.56 17.47 -11.69
N GLU A 246 -34.84 17.19 -11.93
CA GLU A 246 -35.74 16.60 -10.94
C GLU A 246 -35.37 15.13 -10.67
N THR A 247 -35.00 14.38 -11.72
CA THR A 247 -34.45 13.02 -11.57
C THR A 247 -33.11 13.02 -10.82
N LEU A 248 -32.26 14.01 -11.08
CA LEU A 248 -31.00 14.21 -10.37
C LEU A 248 -31.24 14.51 -8.89
N TYR A 249 -32.16 15.43 -8.59
CA TYR A 249 -32.59 15.73 -7.22
C TYR A 249 -33.11 14.49 -6.50
N PHE A 250 -34.02 13.73 -7.13
CA PHE A 250 -34.52 12.46 -6.61
C PHE A 250 -33.39 11.49 -6.26
N THR A 251 -32.41 11.37 -7.15
CA THR A 251 -31.25 10.49 -6.97
C THR A 251 -30.38 10.93 -5.80
N VAL A 252 -30.11 12.23 -5.67
CA VAL A 252 -29.31 12.78 -4.56
C VAL A 252 -30.00 12.53 -3.21
N VAL A 253 -31.29 12.83 -3.10
CA VAL A 253 -32.07 12.65 -1.88
C VAL A 253 -32.20 11.17 -1.49
N SER A 254 -32.31 10.29 -2.48
CA SER A 254 -32.37 8.83 -2.28
C SER A 254 -31.00 8.23 -1.92
N LEU A 255 -29.91 8.68 -2.57
CA LEU A 255 -28.56 8.23 -2.26
C LEU A 255 -28.09 8.71 -0.88
N THR A 256 -28.52 9.88 -0.45
CA THR A 256 -28.26 10.40 0.91
C THR A 256 -29.17 9.78 1.96
N THR A 257 -30.09 8.89 1.56
CA THR A 257 -31.08 8.24 2.44
C THR A 257 -32.05 9.20 3.14
N VAL A 258 -32.14 10.46 2.70
CA VAL A 258 -33.04 11.47 3.26
C VAL A 258 -34.49 11.21 2.84
N GLY A 259 -34.72 10.92 1.55
CA GLY A 259 -35.99 10.38 1.05
C GLY A 259 -37.25 11.23 1.31
N TYR A 260 -37.29 12.50 0.91
CA TYR A 260 -38.45 13.39 1.14
C TYR A 260 -39.79 12.90 0.55
N GLY A 261 -39.76 12.02 -0.45
CA GLY A 261 -40.97 11.38 -1.02
C GLY A 261 -41.78 12.25 -1.98
N GLU A 262 -41.31 13.47 -2.28
CA GLU A 262 -41.96 14.41 -3.22
C GLU A 262 -41.96 13.87 -4.66
N ILE A 263 -40.85 13.26 -5.08
CA ILE A 263 -40.69 12.59 -6.37
C ILE A 263 -40.63 11.10 -6.12
N THR A 264 -41.37 10.32 -6.92
CA THR A 264 -41.42 8.86 -6.80
C THR A 264 -41.18 8.20 -8.16
N PRO A 265 -40.61 6.98 -8.22
CA PRO A 265 -40.52 6.26 -9.47
C PRO A 265 -41.92 5.93 -9.99
N ARG A 266 -42.07 5.83 -11.32
CA ARG A 266 -43.27 5.26 -11.92
C ARG A 266 -43.45 3.81 -11.44
N HIS A 267 -44.71 3.37 -11.29
CA HIS A 267 -45.04 2.01 -10.85
C HIS A 267 -44.89 0.98 -11.99
N GLU A 268 -43.76 1.06 -12.67
CA GLU A 268 -43.34 0.10 -13.68
C GLU A 268 -42.19 -0.73 -13.09
N LEU A 269 -41.99 -1.93 -13.63
CA LEU A 269 -41.04 -2.87 -13.05
C LEU A 269 -39.60 -2.32 -13.06
N ALA A 270 -39.14 -1.75 -14.18
CA ALA A 270 -37.75 -1.29 -14.30
C ALA A 270 -37.41 -0.09 -13.37
N PRO A 271 -38.20 1.01 -13.32
CA PRO A 271 -37.93 2.13 -12.42
C PRO A 271 -37.97 1.73 -10.94
N MET A 272 -38.90 0.83 -10.57
CA MET A 272 -39.00 0.30 -9.21
C MET A 272 -37.75 -0.51 -8.84
N VAL A 273 -37.30 -1.41 -9.72
CA VAL A 273 -36.08 -2.21 -9.49
C VAL A 273 -34.84 -1.33 -9.39
N ILE A 274 -34.67 -0.36 -10.29
CA ILE A 274 -33.54 0.58 -10.26
C ILE A 274 -33.54 1.38 -8.94
N THR A 275 -34.71 1.85 -8.51
CA THR A 275 -34.86 2.58 -7.25
C THR A 275 -34.53 1.71 -6.03
N ILE A 276 -34.96 0.44 -6.01
CA ILE A 276 -34.60 -0.50 -4.93
C ILE A 276 -33.08 -0.71 -4.88
N VAL A 277 -32.43 -0.87 -6.03
CA VAL A 277 -30.97 -1.01 -6.10
C VAL A 277 -30.26 0.27 -5.62
N LEU A 278 -30.75 1.45 -6.02
CA LEU A 278 -30.26 2.73 -5.52
C LEU A 278 -30.32 2.80 -3.99
N LEU A 279 -31.47 2.48 -3.39
CA LEU A 279 -31.67 2.56 -1.93
C LEU A 279 -30.85 1.52 -1.16
N LEU A 280 -30.72 0.29 -1.66
CA LEU A 280 -29.89 -0.72 -0.99
C LEU A 280 -28.39 -0.41 -1.13
N SER A 281 -27.96 0.07 -2.29
CA SER A 281 -26.57 0.46 -2.52
C SER A 281 -26.18 1.72 -1.74
N SER A 282 -27.11 2.65 -1.53
CA SER A 282 -26.86 3.88 -0.79
C SER A 282 -26.51 3.64 0.67
N ILE A 283 -27.19 2.70 1.34
CA ILE A 283 -26.89 2.32 2.73
C ILE A 283 -25.45 1.79 2.84
N ALA A 284 -25.08 0.85 1.95
CA ALA A 284 -23.73 0.30 1.93
C ALA A 284 -22.69 1.37 1.59
N TRP A 285 -23.01 2.28 0.67
CA TRP A 285 -22.12 3.37 0.26
C TRP A 285 -21.88 4.37 1.39
N CYS A 286 -22.93 4.81 2.09
CA CYS A 286 -22.82 5.69 3.26
C CYS A 286 -21.92 5.10 4.34
N ALA A 287 -22.03 3.79 4.62
CA ALA A 287 -21.15 3.12 5.58
C ALA A 287 -19.68 3.16 5.14
N VAL A 288 -19.39 2.90 3.86
CA VAL A 288 -18.02 2.97 3.31
C VAL A 288 -17.46 4.39 3.36
N VAL A 289 -18.23 5.40 2.93
CA VAL A 289 -17.81 6.80 2.96
C VAL A 289 -17.50 7.24 4.39
N THR A 290 -18.39 6.91 5.34
CA THR A 290 -18.21 7.20 6.76
C THR A 290 -16.93 6.56 7.29
N ALA A 291 -16.69 5.27 7.01
CA ALA A 291 -15.49 4.58 7.46
C ALA A 291 -14.19 5.22 6.92
N ILE A 292 -14.18 5.66 5.65
CA ILE A 292 -13.02 6.31 5.04
C ILE A 292 -12.77 7.70 5.67
N ILE A 293 -13.84 8.46 5.93
CA ILE A 293 -13.75 9.77 6.57
C ILE A 293 -13.24 9.63 8.00
N VAL A 294 -13.84 8.74 8.80
CA VAL A 294 -13.46 8.47 10.19
C VAL A 294 -11.98 8.08 10.26
N LYS A 295 -11.54 7.15 9.41
CA LYS A 295 -10.14 6.69 9.35
C LYS A 295 -9.14 7.80 9.00
N ARG A 296 -9.61 8.92 8.44
CA ARG A 296 -8.76 10.05 8.04
C ARG A 296 -8.82 11.23 9.01
N ILE A 297 -9.95 11.45 9.67
CA ILE A 297 -10.17 12.60 10.56
C ILE A 297 -9.90 12.23 12.02
N VAL A 298 -10.31 11.04 12.45
CA VAL A 298 -10.11 10.58 13.82
C VAL A 298 -8.67 10.06 13.94
N LYS A 299 -7.83 10.85 14.61
CA LYS A 299 -6.47 10.49 15.03
C LYS A 299 -6.50 9.63 16.28
#